data_AF-A0AAV1VPH6-F1
#
_entry.id   AF-A0AAV1VPH6-F1
#
_cell.length_a   1.000
_cell.length_b   1.000
_cell.length_c   1.000
_cell.angle_alpha   90.00
_cell.angle_beta   90.00
_cell.angle_gamma   90.00
#
_symmetry.space_group_name_H-M   'P 1'
#
loop_
_entity.id
_entity.type
_entity.pdbx_description
1 polymer ?
#
loop_
_entity_poly.entity_id
_entity_poly.type
_entity_poly.pdbx_seq_one_letter_code
_entity_poly.pdbx_strand_id
1 'polypeptide(L)'
;MSSTLQFLSASVVARGATFAGLLLSAATATPFANNPVTIVESSTSLSHDSPAFSGIAAGFDESVLTYTVVEYTFSSEESSNSSSNTTNATTVSPDGDTSTTSTTQSQSSASTKQSADFESSIIGVEPVLATVHDRKLEASTSDLEKLENYFQVPLELNVNKLALSAAYHVMPWPSSYWAMYLDSINYRWSTDNGPSATKKYATAFGIDPSAMVSSVSQSTGVISKTSLNTSCLTDGDCLQKGDGRVCVRLGGETQGLCIPTWFGICHAWAPASLLEPEPNCAVEYNGVTFQPMDIKALLTEVYDGAKIATVFTGARFFNPAGADTTDKYGRFTDASRRDLGPGFMHVALANTIGRFNASVVLDVSAGAEVWNQPVYSYEVLTKTELTPSDAASQYFGEPAYPFNRDAKRMMYVETRVSWMKETFENGGLVVSGRAPTYMEGKVYKYLLELDDAYNILGGEWVGESMADHPDFLWLPKARPDISTVTEIGLSYRNVRTLLDMATSCS
;
A
#
# COMPACT_ATOMS: atom_id res chain seq x y z
N MET A 1 -27.12 -79.11 18.37
CA MET A 1 -26.45 -78.35 19.45
C MET A 1 -25.79 -77.15 18.77
N SER A 2 -26.45 -75.99 18.74
CA SER A 2 -26.33 -74.87 19.70
C SER A 2 -24.90 -74.31 19.76
N SER A 3 -24.61 -73.02 19.57
CA SER A 3 -25.44 -71.78 19.50
C SER A 3 -24.65 -70.71 18.69
N THR A 4 -25.16 -69.98 17.68
CA THR A 4 -26.03 -68.77 17.71
C THR A 4 -25.26 -67.45 17.37
N LEU A 5 -25.44 -66.93 16.13
CA LEU A 5 -25.38 -65.53 15.62
C LEU A 5 -24.13 -64.62 15.90
N GLN A 6 -23.74 -63.59 15.13
CA GLN A 6 -24.28 -62.74 14.02
C GLN A 6 -23.14 -62.48 12.96
N PHE A 7 -23.34 -62.39 11.64
CA PHE A 7 -23.77 -61.20 10.84
C PHE A 7 -22.98 -59.90 11.18
N LEU A 8 -22.44 -59.05 10.29
CA LEU A 8 -22.41 -58.80 8.83
C LEU A 8 -21.03 -58.14 8.51
N SER A 9 -20.52 -57.90 7.30
CA SER A 9 -20.90 -58.18 5.89
C SER A 9 -19.64 -58.00 5.01
N ALA A 10 -19.65 -58.47 3.75
CA ALA A 10 -18.56 -58.23 2.78
C ALA A 10 -18.98 -57.20 1.72
N SER A 11 -18.04 -56.36 1.26
CA SER A 11 -17.99 -55.80 -0.10
C SER A 11 -16.59 -55.26 -0.37
N VAL A 12 -15.95 -55.74 -1.44
CA VAL A 12 -14.54 -55.53 -1.77
C VAL A 12 -14.44 -55.05 -3.22
N VAL A 13 -13.58 -54.05 -3.44
CA VAL A 13 -13.09 -53.54 -4.74
C VAL A 13 -14.09 -52.77 -5.63
N ALA A 14 -13.87 -51.46 -5.68
CA ALA A 14 -13.51 -50.79 -6.93
C ALA A 14 -12.28 -49.89 -6.66
N ARG A 15 -11.12 -50.22 -7.25
CA ARG A 15 -9.90 -49.38 -7.23
C ARG A 15 -9.83 -48.59 -8.53
N GLY A 16 -9.33 -47.35 -8.50
CA GLY A 16 -8.77 -46.75 -9.72
C GLY A 16 -8.80 -45.24 -9.93
N ALA A 17 -8.42 -44.40 -8.95
CA ALA A 17 -7.91 -43.03 -9.20
C ALA A 17 -7.34 -42.38 -7.93
N THR A 18 -6.09 -42.67 -7.57
CA THR A 18 -5.38 -41.98 -6.49
C THR A 18 -3.89 -41.91 -6.82
N PHE A 19 -3.35 -40.69 -7.01
CA PHE A 19 -2.09 -40.20 -6.41
C PHE A 19 -1.70 -38.83 -7.00
N ALA A 20 -2.04 -37.74 -6.29
CA ALA A 20 -1.36 -36.43 -6.28
C ALA A 20 -2.19 -35.45 -5.43
N GLY A 21 -1.94 -35.37 -4.12
CA GLY A 21 -2.74 -34.51 -3.24
C GLY A 21 -2.68 -34.87 -1.76
N LEU A 22 -1.49 -34.95 -1.18
CA LEU A 22 -1.29 -35.08 0.26
C LEU A 22 0.13 -34.65 0.64
N LEU A 23 0.25 -33.40 1.09
CA LEU A 23 1.12 -32.93 2.18
C LEU A 23 0.97 -31.40 2.35
N LEU A 24 -0.26 -30.96 2.63
CA LEU A 24 -0.55 -29.67 3.26
C LEU A 24 -1.47 -29.98 4.43
N SER A 25 -0.91 -29.96 5.64
CA SER A 25 -1.68 -30.12 6.88
C SER A 25 -2.61 -28.93 7.01
N ALA A 26 -3.92 -29.19 6.93
CA ALA A 26 -4.95 -28.15 6.98
C ALA A 26 -4.91 -27.40 8.33
N ALA A 27 -4.40 -26.17 8.30
CA ALA A 27 -4.73 -25.19 9.31
C ALA A 27 -6.21 -24.83 9.14
N THR A 28 -7.07 -25.36 10.01
CA THR A 28 -8.49 -24.99 10.05
C THR A 28 -8.60 -23.53 10.51
N ALA A 29 -8.72 -22.61 9.56
CA ALA A 29 -8.94 -21.20 9.86
C ALA A 29 -10.21 -21.03 10.71
N THR A 30 -10.06 -20.49 11.91
CA THR A 30 -11.19 -20.12 12.76
C THR A 30 -11.91 -18.92 12.15
N PRO A 31 -13.25 -18.92 12.07
CA PRO A 31 -14.00 -17.73 11.68
C PRO A 31 -13.67 -16.53 12.56
N PHE A 32 -13.67 -15.33 11.97
CA PHE A 32 -13.31 -14.04 12.60
C PHE A 32 -14.07 -13.69 13.90
N ALA A 33 -15.12 -14.44 14.26
CA ALA A 33 -15.97 -14.21 15.43
C ALA A 33 -15.29 -14.42 16.80
N ASN A 34 -14.05 -14.95 16.83
CA ASN A 34 -13.35 -15.33 18.07
C ASN A 34 -12.04 -14.56 18.33
N ASN A 35 -11.73 -13.48 17.60
CA ASN A 35 -10.57 -12.66 17.93
C ASN A 35 -10.90 -11.81 19.19
N PRO A 36 -10.17 -11.94 20.33
CA PRO A 36 -10.47 -11.17 21.52
C PRO A 36 -10.31 -9.66 21.27
N VAL A 37 -11.29 -8.88 21.71
CA VAL A 37 -11.23 -7.42 21.69
C VAL A 37 -10.15 -6.97 22.68
N THR A 38 -8.97 -6.63 22.19
CA THR A 38 -7.88 -6.08 23.02
C THR A 38 -8.19 -4.64 23.39
N ILE A 39 -8.79 -4.47 24.56
CA ILE A 39 -8.95 -3.17 25.23
C ILE A 39 -7.55 -2.70 25.72
N VAL A 40 -7.35 -1.37 25.80
CA VAL A 40 -6.32 -0.61 26.58
C VAL A 40 -5.22 0.15 25.79
N GLU A 41 -5.33 1.48 25.87
CA GLU A 41 -4.34 2.57 26.07
C GLU A 41 -3.05 2.74 25.23
N SER A 42 -2.71 1.91 24.25
CA SER A 42 -1.53 2.16 23.38
C SER A 42 -1.85 2.61 21.94
N SER A 43 -3.13 2.83 21.61
CA SER A 43 -3.59 3.04 20.23
C SER A 43 -3.80 4.51 19.90
N THR A 44 -3.17 4.97 18.81
CA THR A 44 -3.70 6.10 18.05
C THR A 44 -5.02 5.69 17.40
N SER A 45 -5.99 6.60 17.41
CA SER A 45 -7.25 6.41 16.68
C SER A 45 -6.97 6.57 15.19
N LEU A 46 -7.59 5.71 14.38
CA LEU A 46 -7.91 6.05 13.01
C LEU A 46 -8.96 7.20 13.06
N SER A 47 -8.63 8.35 12.48
CA SER A 47 -9.50 9.48 12.10
C SER A 47 -8.66 10.44 11.26
N HIS A 48 -9.26 11.23 10.36
CA HIS A 48 -8.57 12.04 9.34
C HIS A 48 -7.45 12.99 9.81
N ASP A 49 -7.30 13.19 11.13
CA ASP A 49 -6.24 13.98 11.80
C ASP A 49 -4.94 13.21 12.13
N SER A 50 -4.90 11.88 12.04
CA SER A 50 -3.80 11.06 12.61
C SER A 50 -2.56 11.01 11.69
N PRO A 51 -1.35 10.64 12.18
CA PRO A 51 -0.14 10.61 11.36
C PRO A 51 -0.19 9.64 10.18
N ALA A 52 -0.91 8.53 10.29
CA ALA A 52 -1.08 7.49 9.26
C ALA A 52 -1.85 7.94 7.99
N PHE A 53 -2.15 9.23 7.84
CA PHE A 53 -3.17 9.75 6.96
C PHE A 53 -2.59 10.65 5.89
N SER A 54 -3.30 10.76 4.76
CA SER A 54 -3.10 11.86 3.81
C SER A 54 -3.47 13.22 4.42
N GLY A 55 -4.20 13.22 5.54
CA GLY A 55 -4.44 14.39 6.38
C GLY A 55 -3.14 15.02 6.88
N ILE A 56 -3.17 16.35 6.95
CA ILE A 56 -2.11 17.15 7.54
C ILE A 56 -2.58 17.51 8.95
N ALA A 57 -1.75 17.18 9.95
CA ALA A 57 -2.15 17.21 11.36
C ALA A 57 -2.71 18.60 11.76
N ALA A 58 -3.75 18.62 12.60
CA ALA A 58 -4.41 19.85 13.01
C ALA A 58 -3.41 20.88 13.60
N GLY A 59 -3.24 22.00 12.90
CA GLY A 59 -2.29 23.08 13.25
C GLY A 59 -0.91 22.99 12.58
N PHE A 60 -0.65 21.99 11.75
CA PHE A 60 0.51 21.96 10.86
C PHE A 60 0.33 22.98 9.72
N ASP A 61 1.35 23.78 9.45
CA ASP A 61 1.34 24.77 8.36
C ASP A 61 1.57 24.08 7.01
N GLU A 62 0.49 23.77 6.27
CA GLU A 62 0.59 23.12 4.95
C GLU A 62 1.47 23.91 3.95
N SER A 63 1.78 25.20 4.22
CA SER A 63 2.61 26.02 3.34
C SER A 63 4.10 25.65 3.35
N VAL A 64 4.59 24.91 4.36
CA VAL A 64 5.99 24.46 4.47
C VAL A 64 6.26 23.09 3.83
N LEU A 65 5.23 22.38 3.36
CA LEU A 65 5.41 21.13 2.61
C LEU A 65 6.00 21.41 1.23
N THR A 66 7.16 20.83 0.97
CA THR A 66 7.75 20.78 -0.37
C THR A 66 7.51 19.41 -0.98
N TYR A 67 6.73 19.40 -2.06
CA TYR A 67 6.41 18.19 -2.81
C TYR A 67 7.46 18.00 -3.91
N THR A 68 8.11 16.83 -3.91
CA THR A 68 8.93 16.38 -5.03
C THR A 68 8.06 15.46 -5.88
N VAL A 69 7.59 15.94 -7.03
CA VAL A 69 6.84 15.10 -7.98
C VAL A 69 7.80 14.04 -8.54
N VAL A 70 7.65 12.82 -8.06
CA VAL A 70 8.22 11.64 -8.72
C VAL A 70 7.26 11.28 -9.85
N GLU A 71 7.60 11.66 -11.08
CA GLU A 71 6.83 11.26 -12.26
C GLU A 71 6.97 9.75 -12.48
N TYR A 72 6.03 8.97 -11.94
CA TYR A 72 5.84 7.58 -12.32
C TYR A 72 5.34 7.51 -13.76
N THR A 73 6.29 7.37 -14.69
CA THR A 73 6.00 7.09 -16.09
C THR A 73 5.47 5.66 -16.20
N PHE A 74 4.14 5.51 -16.12
CA PHE A 74 3.46 4.28 -16.49
C PHE A 74 3.67 3.99 -17.97
N SER A 75 4.76 3.29 -18.29
CA SER A 75 4.89 2.61 -19.58
C SER A 75 3.90 1.45 -19.61
N SER A 76 2.75 1.67 -20.24
CA SER A 76 2.08 0.56 -20.92
C SER A 76 3.07 0.03 -21.96
N GLU A 77 3.65 -1.14 -21.74
CA GLU A 77 4.38 -1.86 -22.78
C GLU A 77 3.40 -2.31 -23.87
N GLU A 78 3.07 -1.39 -24.79
CA GLU A 78 2.78 -1.81 -26.14
C GLU A 78 4.07 -2.42 -26.69
N SER A 79 4.05 -3.72 -26.98
CA SER A 79 5.18 -4.43 -27.54
C SER A 79 5.56 -3.80 -28.88
N SER A 80 6.65 -3.01 -28.90
CA SER A 80 7.18 -2.42 -30.12
C SER A 80 7.87 -3.50 -30.96
N ASN A 81 7.07 -4.14 -31.82
CA ASN A 81 7.55 -5.10 -32.79
C ASN A 81 8.52 -4.38 -33.75
N SER A 82 9.78 -4.81 -33.82
CA SER A 82 10.78 -4.13 -34.66
C SER A 82 10.48 -4.34 -36.15
N SER A 83 9.78 -3.39 -36.77
CA SER A 83 9.43 -3.46 -38.19
C SER A 83 10.60 -3.02 -39.07
N SER A 84 11.47 -3.96 -39.45
CA SER A 84 12.45 -3.76 -40.51
C SER A 84 11.78 -3.84 -41.89
N ASN A 85 11.48 -2.68 -42.49
CA ASN A 85 11.03 -2.66 -43.90
C ASN A 85 12.25 -2.81 -44.83
N THR A 86 12.31 -3.97 -45.50
CA THR A 86 13.26 -4.24 -46.58
C THR A 86 12.54 -4.13 -47.92
N THR A 87 12.94 -3.20 -48.77
CA THR A 87 12.43 -3.09 -50.15
C THR A 87 13.47 -3.63 -51.13
N ASN A 88 13.06 -4.65 -51.90
CA ASN A 88 13.87 -5.24 -52.97
C ASN A 88 13.37 -4.75 -54.33
N ALA A 89 14.25 -4.09 -55.09
CA ALA A 89 14.00 -3.74 -56.48
C ALA A 89 14.86 -4.66 -57.38
N THR A 90 14.21 -5.36 -58.31
CA THR A 90 14.89 -6.20 -59.31
C THR A 90 14.77 -5.54 -60.68
N THR A 91 15.90 -5.33 -61.35
CA THR A 91 15.97 -4.84 -62.73
C THR A 91 16.64 -5.86 -63.64
N VAL A 92 16.04 -6.10 -64.79
CA VAL A 92 16.55 -6.98 -65.84
C VAL A 92 16.96 -6.12 -67.03
N SER A 93 18.21 -6.23 -67.47
CA SER A 93 18.71 -5.52 -68.65
C SER A 93 18.37 -6.27 -69.95
N PRO A 94 18.33 -5.59 -71.11
CA PRO A 94 17.91 -6.21 -72.39
C PRO A 94 18.74 -7.43 -72.83
N ASP A 95 19.98 -7.54 -72.37
CA ASP A 95 20.88 -8.67 -72.67
C ASP A 95 20.76 -9.85 -71.68
N GLY A 96 19.72 -9.84 -70.83
CA GLY A 96 19.31 -11.01 -70.03
C GLY A 96 19.90 -11.11 -68.62
N ASP A 97 20.78 -10.18 -68.22
CA ASP A 97 21.36 -10.17 -66.88
C ASP A 97 20.43 -9.49 -65.85
N THR A 98 20.37 -10.05 -64.64
CA THR A 98 19.38 -9.69 -63.60
C THR A 98 20.08 -9.22 -62.33
N SER A 99 19.77 -8.00 -61.88
CA SER A 99 20.32 -7.43 -60.65
C SER A 99 19.21 -7.10 -59.64
N THR A 100 19.43 -7.45 -58.38
CA THR A 100 18.50 -7.18 -57.27
C THR A 100 19.18 -6.30 -56.23
N THR A 101 18.65 -5.10 -56.00
CA THR A 101 19.12 -4.18 -54.97
C THR A 101 18.16 -4.25 -53.78
N SER A 102 18.70 -4.50 -52.59
CA SER A 102 17.94 -4.58 -51.33
C SER A 102 18.29 -3.39 -50.45
N THR A 103 17.30 -2.60 -50.04
CA THR A 103 17.53 -1.44 -49.15
C THR A 103 16.80 -1.64 -47.84
N THR A 104 17.54 -1.53 -46.73
CA THR A 104 17.01 -1.63 -45.37
C THR A 104 17.32 -0.34 -44.63
N GLN A 105 16.29 0.36 -44.14
CA GLN A 105 16.47 1.50 -43.25
C GLN A 105 16.24 1.07 -41.79
N SER A 106 17.19 1.43 -40.93
CA SER A 106 17.07 1.39 -39.48
C SER A 106 17.35 2.79 -38.94
N GLN A 107 16.56 3.26 -37.98
CA GLN A 107 16.79 4.53 -37.30
C GLN A 107 17.18 4.27 -35.85
N SER A 108 18.28 4.90 -35.42
CA SER A 108 18.75 4.94 -34.04
C SER A 108 19.47 6.27 -33.81
N SER A 109 19.25 6.92 -32.67
CA SER A 109 19.93 8.16 -32.26
C SER A 109 20.32 8.10 -30.78
N ALA A 110 21.38 8.83 -30.39
CA ALA A 110 22.14 8.55 -29.16
C ALA A 110 22.34 9.76 -28.23
N SER A 111 22.38 9.43 -26.93
CA SER A 111 22.98 10.07 -25.74
C SER A 111 23.56 11.51 -25.77
N THR A 112 23.33 12.24 -24.65
CA THR A 112 24.16 13.37 -24.17
C THR A 112 24.36 13.28 -22.65
N LYS A 113 25.56 13.58 -22.14
CA LYS A 113 25.88 13.78 -20.71
C LYS A 113 26.02 15.28 -20.39
N GLN A 114 25.76 15.70 -19.15
CA GLN A 114 26.31 16.95 -18.62
C GLN A 114 26.55 16.90 -17.10
N SER A 115 27.49 17.72 -16.64
CA SER A 115 27.96 17.86 -15.25
C SER A 115 27.84 19.31 -14.80
N ALA A 116 27.79 19.57 -13.49
CA ALA A 116 27.89 20.90 -12.91
C ALA A 116 28.73 20.89 -11.63
N ASP A 117 29.74 21.76 -11.56
CA ASP A 117 30.47 22.12 -10.35
C ASP A 117 29.78 23.27 -9.62
N PHE A 118 29.98 23.39 -8.30
CA PHE A 118 29.60 24.60 -7.56
C PHE A 118 30.54 24.88 -6.37
N GLU A 119 31.14 26.07 -6.35
CA GLU A 119 31.74 26.66 -5.14
C GLU A 119 30.73 27.61 -4.48
N SER A 120 30.62 27.57 -3.15
CA SER A 120 30.27 28.78 -2.38
C SER A 120 30.82 28.70 -0.96
N SER A 121 31.30 29.83 -0.46
CA SER A 121 31.89 29.97 0.87
C SER A 121 30.85 30.38 1.93
N ILE A 122 30.85 29.68 3.07
CA ILE A 122 29.93 29.93 4.19
C ILE A 122 30.63 30.76 5.26
N ILE A 123 30.03 31.89 5.66
CA ILE A 123 30.32 32.57 6.93
C ILE A 123 29.28 32.06 7.94
N GLY A 124 29.76 31.51 9.06
CA GLY A 124 28.98 30.57 9.86
C GLY A 124 27.99 31.16 10.85
N VAL A 125 26.99 30.34 11.17
CA VAL A 125 26.36 30.23 12.48
C VAL A 125 26.36 28.73 12.81
N GLU A 126 26.93 28.32 13.95
CA GLU A 126 27.04 26.89 14.30
C GLU A 126 25.66 26.27 14.61
N PRO A 127 25.29 25.15 13.98
CA PRO A 127 24.32 24.22 14.54
C PRO A 127 25.04 23.28 15.53
N VAL A 128 24.44 23.08 16.70
CA VAL A 128 24.94 22.13 17.71
C VAL A 128 24.90 20.71 17.13
N LEU A 129 26.06 20.12 16.84
CA LEU A 129 26.15 18.73 16.39
C LEU A 129 25.64 17.78 17.49
N ALA A 130 24.46 17.20 17.25
CA ALA A 130 24.10 15.93 17.88
C ALA A 130 24.95 14.82 17.25
N THR A 131 25.67 14.08 18.08
CA THR A 131 26.57 13.00 17.62
C THR A 131 25.77 11.86 16.97
N VAL A 132 26.14 11.50 15.74
CA VAL A 132 25.66 10.30 15.04
C VAL A 132 25.72 9.09 15.99
N HIS A 133 24.58 8.46 16.24
CA HIS A 133 24.51 7.19 16.97
C HIS A 133 24.37 6.03 15.99
N ASP A 134 25.12 4.95 16.24
CA ASP A 134 24.98 3.66 15.58
C ASP A 134 23.51 3.20 15.66
N ARG A 135 22.92 2.78 14.53
CA ARG A 135 21.58 2.18 14.55
C ARG A 135 21.68 0.66 14.61
N LYS A 136 20.78 0.09 15.40
CA LYS A 136 20.50 -1.34 15.52
C LYS A 136 18.99 -1.52 15.56
N LEU A 137 18.52 -2.77 15.52
CA LEU A 137 17.14 -3.14 15.89
C LEU A 137 16.76 -2.66 17.30
N GLU A 138 17.74 -2.40 18.17
CA GLU A 138 17.54 -1.73 19.48
C GLU A 138 16.77 -0.39 19.34
N ALA A 139 16.91 0.34 18.22
CA ALA A 139 16.19 1.58 17.96
C ALA A 139 14.71 1.38 17.59
N SER A 140 14.32 0.19 17.12
CA SER A 140 12.93 -0.22 16.86
C SER A 140 12.40 -1.25 17.86
N THR A 141 13.06 -1.42 19.02
CA THR A 141 12.61 -2.31 20.10
C THR A 141 11.15 -2.01 20.48
N SER A 142 10.77 -0.73 20.58
CA SER A 142 9.40 -0.33 20.91
C SER A 142 8.38 -0.73 19.85
N ASP A 143 8.77 -0.86 18.58
CA ASP A 143 7.91 -1.30 17.49
C ASP A 143 7.78 -2.83 17.43
N LEU A 144 8.85 -3.56 17.74
CA LEU A 144 8.76 -5.01 17.98
C LEU A 144 7.86 -5.31 19.19
N GLU A 145 8.08 -4.61 20.31
CA GLU A 145 7.26 -4.73 21.52
C GLU A 145 5.78 -4.41 21.24
N LYS A 146 5.47 -3.40 20.42
CA LYS A 146 4.07 -3.12 19.99
C LYS A 146 3.44 -4.32 19.28
N LEU A 147 4.17 -4.97 18.37
CA LEU A 147 3.69 -6.16 17.64
C LEU A 147 3.57 -7.37 18.58
N GLU A 148 4.56 -7.63 19.43
CA GLU A 148 4.54 -8.73 20.41
C GLU A 148 3.40 -8.57 21.43
N ASN A 149 3.18 -7.35 21.93
CA ASN A 149 2.05 -7.03 22.80
C ASN A 149 0.70 -7.12 22.09
N TYR A 150 0.64 -6.90 20.77
CA TYR A 150 -0.60 -7.09 20.02
C TYR A 150 -0.91 -8.58 19.78
N PHE A 151 0.07 -9.35 19.30
CA PHE A 151 -0.09 -10.77 19.01
C PHE A 151 0.00 -11.68 20.25
N GLN A 152 0.43 -11.16 21.40
CA GLN A 152 0.65 -11.89 22.66
C GLN A 152 1.63 -13.07 22.52
N VAL A 153 2.53 -12.99 21.52
CA VAL A 153 3.51 -14.03 21.17
C VAL A 153 4.80 -13.35 20.70
N PRO A 154 5.99 -13.79 21.16
CA PRO A 154 7.26 -13.27 20.66
C PRO A 154 7.45 -13.44 19.15
N LEU A 155 8.06 -12.43 18.53
CA LEU A 155 8.45 -12.46 17.13
C LEU A 155 9.59 -13.46 16.94
N GLU A 156 9.55 -14.20 15.83
CA GLU A 156 10.69 -14.98 15.39
C GLU A 156 11.66 -14.01 14.71
N LEU A 157 12.90 -13.98 15.19
CA LEU A 157 13.96 -13.11 14.69
C LEU A 157 15.00 -13.89 13.87
N ASN A 158 14.96 -15.22 13.89
CA ASN A 158 15.93 -16.04 13.20
C ASN A 158 15.59 -16.16 11.70
N VAL A 159 16.44 -15.60 10.83
CA VAL A 159 16.19 -15.53 9.38
C VAL A 159 16.08 -16.92 8.71
N ASN A 160 16.58 -17.98 9.36
CA ASN A 160 16.46 -19.35 8.86
C ASN A 160 15.16 -20.05 9.29
N LYS A 161 14.36 -19.46 10.19
CA LYS A 161 13.06 -19.96 10.62
C LYS A 161 11.89 -19.12 10.13
N LEU A 162 12.14 -17.88 9.72
CA LEU A 162 11.17 -17.06 9.03
C LEU A 162 10.80 -17.70 7.68
N ALA A 163 9.52 -17.59 7.32
CA ALA A 163 9.08 -18.01 6.00
C ALA A 163 9.74 -17.12 4.93
N LEU A 164 10.05 -17.68 3.76
CA LEU A 164 10.59 -16.91 2.64
C LEU A 164 9.49 -16.24 1.84
N SER A 165 8.26 -16.76 1.89
CA SER A 165 7.10 -16.11 1.30
C SER A 165 5.84 -16.44 2.09
N ALA A 166 4.89 -15.51 2.09
CA ALA A 166 3.54 -15.74 2.58
C ALA A 166 2.56 -14.79 1.89
N ALA A 167 1.32 -15.24 1.78
CA ALA A 167 0.19 -14.42 1.37
C ALA A 167 -0.88 -14.48 2.47
N TYR A 168 -1.54 -13.36 2.74
CA TYR A 168 -2.67 -13.29 3.65
C TYR A 168 -3.82 -14.16 3.11
N HIS A 169 -4.44 -14.95 3.97
CA HIS A 169 -5.42 -15.99 3.58
C HIS A 169 -6.65 -15.47 2.81
N VAL A 170 -6.94 -14.17 2.89
CA VAL A 170 -7.94 -13.46 2.10
C VAL A 170 -7.22 -12.39 1.30
N MET A 171 -7.38 -12.37 -0.02
CA MET A 171 -6.91 -11.25 -0.83
C MET A 171 -7.71 -10.00 -0.45
N PRO A 172 -7.08 -8.88 -0.08
CA PRO A 172 -7.80 -7.65 0.19
C PRO A 172 -8.55 -7.22 -1.07
N TRP A 173 -9.75 -6.66 -0.92
CA TRP A 173 -10.52 -6.23 -2.09
C TRP A 173 -10.04 -4.86 -2.61
N PRO A 174 -9.77 -4.72 -3.92
CA PRO A 174 -9.40 -3.44 -4.50
C PRO A 174 -10.62 -2.53 -4.62
N SER A 175 -10.40 -1.22 -4.47
CA SER A 175 -11.40 -0.16 -4.39
C SER A 175 -10.75 1.19 -4.73
N SER A 176 -11.48 2.30 -4.65
CA SER A 176 -10.91 3.63 -4.70
C SER A 176 -10.46 4.09 -3.31
N TYR A 177 -9.47 4.98 -3.28
CA TYR A 177 -9.16 5.84 -2.14
C TYR A 177 -10.17 6.99 -1.96
N TRP A 178 -11.20 7.09 -2.83
CA TRP A 178 -12.26 8.10 -2.79
C TRP A 178 -11.70 9.53 -2.68
N ALA A 179 -11.03 9.94 -3.74
CA ALA A 179 -10.29 11.18 -3.80
C ALA A 179 -11.13 12.41 -3.39
N MET A 180 -10.55 13.25 -2.53
CA MET A 180 -11.14 14.49 -2.02
C MET A 180 -11.47 15.46 -3.16
N TYR A 181 -10.65 15.50 -4.21
CA TYR A 181 -10.89 16.35 -5.40
C TYR A 181 -12.09 15.87 -6.25
N LEU A 182 -12.55 14.64 -6.05
CA LEU A 182 -13.78 14.07 -6.63
C LEU A 182 -14.99 14.18 -5.69
N ASP A 183 -14.83 14.88 -4.56
CA ASP A 183 -15.79 15.02 -3.47
C ASP A 183 -16.05 13.72 -2.66
N SER A 184 -15.01 12.90 -2.46
CA SER A 184 -15.08 11.64 -1.71
C SER A 184 -16.18 10.71 -2.26
N ILE A 185 -16.96 10.06 -1.39
CA ILE A 185 -18.04 9.13 -1.76
C ILE A 185 -19.27 9.82 -2.38
N ASN A 186 -19.27 11.15 -2.52
CA ASN A 186 -20.21 11.86 -3.40
C ASN A 186 -19.88 11.69 -4.89
N TYR A 187 -18.69 11.18 -5.23
CA TYR A 187 -18.31 10.88 -6.60
C TYR A 187 -19.28 9.88 -7.26
N ARG A 188 -19.68 10.18 -8.50
CA ARG A 188 -20.55 9.32 -9.32
C ARG A 188 -19.67 8.39 -10.15
N TRP A 189 -19.16 7.35 -9.49
CA TRP A 189 -18.24 6.36 -10.07
C TRP A 189 -18.85 5.55 -11.23
N SER A 190 -20.18 5.42 -11.29
CA SER A 190 -20.88 4.66 -12.33
C SER A 190 -21.02 5.45 -13.63
N THR A 191 -20.65 4.83 -14.75
CA THR A 191 -20.73 5.40 -16.11
C THR A 191 -22.15 5.83 -16.52
N ASP A 192 -23.18 5.26 -15.90
CA ASP A 192 -24.59 5.51 -16.21
C ASP A 192 -25.11 6.80 -15.55
N ASN A 193 -24.23 7.61 -14.97
CA ASN A 193 -24.54 8.87 -14.28
C ASN A 193 -25.52 8.71 -13.09
N GLY A 194 -25.53 7.51 -12.49
CA GLY A 194 -26.37 7.19 -11.33
C GLY A 194 -26.08 8.04 -10.08
N PRO A 195 -26.96 8.00 -9.07
CA PRO A 195 -26.71 8.66 -7.79
C PRO A 195 -25.46 8.08 -7.12
N SER A 196 -24.69 8.94 -6.44
CA SER A 196 -23.52 8.56 -5.64
C SER A 196 -23.88 7.66 -4.46
N ALA A 197 -22.87 7.01 -3.87
CA ALA A 197 -23.05 6.13 -2.72
C ALA A 197 -23.71 6.88 -1.54
N THR A 198 -23.28 8.11 -1.25
CA THR A 198 -23.93 8.99 -0.25
C THR A 198 -25.41 9.20 -0.54
N LYS A 199 -25.75 9.57 -1.78
CA LYS A 199 -27.13 9.88 -2.16
C LYS A 199 -28.02 8.64 -2.11
N LYS A 200 -27.49 7.46 -2.48
CA LYS A 200 -28.17 6.18 -2.34
C LYS A 200 -28.44 5.85 -0.89
N TYR A 201 -27.42 5.92 -0.03
CA TYR A 201 -27.55 5.65 1.41
C TYR A 201 -28.57 6.60 2.05
N ALA A 202 -28.45 7.91 1.83
CA ALA A 202 -29.37 8.88 2.40
C ALA A 202 -30.84 8.59 2.01
N THR A 203 -31.07 8.33 0.72
CA THR A 203 -32.41 7.97 0.20
C THR A 203 -32.95 6.69 0.84
N ALA A 204 -32.14 5.63 0.93
CA ALA A 204 -32.57 4.33 1.44
C ALA A 204 -32.85 4.32 2.96
N PHE A 205 -32.16 5.17 3.73
CA PHE A 205 -32.29 5.26 5.18
C PHE A 205 -33.10 6.47 5.66
N GLY A 206 -33.76 7.21 4.76
CA GLY A 206 -34.69 8.29 5.10
C GLY A 206 -34.02 9.57 5.61
N ILE A 207 -32.76 9.81 5.23
CA ILE A 207 -31.97 11.01 5.53
C ILE A 207 -32.11 11.97 4.34
N ASP A 208 -32.12 13.30 4.57
CA ASP A 208 -32.09 14.26 3.46
C ASP A 208 -30.81 14.06 2.60
N PRO A 209 -30.93 13.68 1.32
CA PRO A 209 -29.77 13.44 0.49
C PRO A 209 -28.95 14.69 0.21
N SER A 210 -29.54 15.89 0.31
CA SER A 210 -28.80 17.15 0.11
C SER A 210 -27.91 17.44 1.31
N ALA A 211 -28.46 17.40 2.52
CA ALA A 211 -27.71 17.55 3.76
C ALA A 211 -26.56 16.52 3.87
N MET A 212 -26.81 15.23 3.59
CA MET A 212 -25.76 14.21 3.75
C MET A 212 -24.63 14.38 2.72
N VAL A 213 -24.94 14.76 1.48
CA VAL A 213 -23.93 15.12 0.46
C VAL A 213 -23.08 16.30 0.94
N SER A 214 -23.71 17.35 1.50
CA SER A 214 -22.98 18.47 2.08
C SER A 214 -22.11 18.06 3.28
N SER A 215 -22.57 17.16 4.15
CA SER A 215 -21.78 16.67 5.29
C SER A 215 -20.55 15.87 4.86
N VAL A 216 -20.68 14.96 3.87
CA VAL A 216 -19.51 14.27 3.28
C VAL A 216 -18.53 15.28 2.68
N SER A 217 -19.02 16.27 1.94
CA SER A 217 -18.17 17.29 1.32
C SER A 217 -17.41 18.14 2.36
N GLN A 218 -18.02 18.38 3.52
CA GLN A 218 -17.42 19.13 4.64
C GLN A 218 -16.41 18.32 5.45
N SER A 219 -16.59 17.00 5.56
CA SER A 219 -15.69 16.11 6.32
C SER A 219 -14.54 15.59 5.45
N THR A 220 -14.84 14.84 4.39
CA THR A 220 -13.84 14.11 3.56
C THR A 220 -13.72 14.63 2.13
N GLY A 221 -14.65 15.48 1.66
CA GLY A 221 -14.70 16.01 0.30
C GLY A 221 -14.16 17.44 0.13
N VAL A 222 -14.65 18.14 -0.89
CA VAL A 222 -14.08 19.40 -1.41
C VAL A 222 -14.19 20.56 -0.41
N ILE A 223 -15.32 20.67 0.30
CA ILE A 223 -15.56 21.80 1.22
C ILE A 223 -14.62 21.76 2.44
N SER A 224 -14.17 20.57 2.87
CA SER A 224 -13.23 20.39 3.99
C SER A 224 -11.96 21.26 3.87
N LYS A 225 -11.53 21.57 2.64
CA LYS A 225 -10.33 22.37 2.34
C LYS A 225 -10.60 23.83 1.99
N THR A 226 -11.81 24.35 2.23
CA THR A 226 -12.17 25.76 1.99
C THR A 226 -11.25 26.74 2.75
N SER A 227 -10.71 26.34 3.91
CA SER A 227 -9.74 27.12 4.69
C SER A 227 -8.37 27.30 4.03
N LEU A 228 -8.01 26.48 3.02
CA LEU A 228 -6.73 26.55 2.32
C LEU A 228 -6.62 27.71 1.30
N ASN A 229 -7.67 28.53 1.17
CA ASN A 229 -7.71 29.86 0.53
C ASN A 229 -7.22 29.97 -0.94
N THR A 230 -6.82 28.89 -1.59
CA THR A 230 -6.34 28.92 -2.99
C THR A 230 -7.53 28.72 -3.93
N SER A 231 -8.30 29.79 -4.12
CA SER A 231 -9.41 29.80 -5.07
C SER A 231 -8.91 29.83 -6.52
N CYS A 232 -9.62 29.18 -7.44
CA CYS A 232 -9.21 29.04 -8.83
C CYS A 232 -10.35 29.22 -9.83
N LEU A 233 -9.97 29.40 -11.11
CA LEU A 233 -10.86 29.35 -12.27
C LEU A 233 -10.42 28.26 -13.26
N THR A 234 -9.16 27.84 -13.21
CA THR A 234 -8.54 26.83 -14.06
C THR A 234 -7.48 26.06 -13.28
N ASP A 235 -7.11 24.86 -13.75
CA ASP A 235 -5.99 24.12 -13.16
C ASP A 235 -4.66 24.91 -13.20
N GLY A 236 -4.53 25.82 -14.19
CA GLY A 236 -3.41 26.75 -14.31
C GLY A 236 -3.20 27.65 -13.09
N ASP A 237 -4.28 28.03 -12.40
CA ASP A 237 -4.21 28.85 -11.17
C ASP A 237 -3.61 28.04 -9.99
N CYS A 238 -3.68 26.71 -10.08
CA CYS A 238 -3.27 25.79 -9.02
C CYS A 238 -1.82 25.30 -9.16
N LEU A 239 -1.19 25.48 -10.33
CA LEU A 239 0.15 24.95 -10.64
C LEU A 239 1.29 25.51 -9.75
N GLN A 240 1.11 26.65 -9.09
CA GLN A 240 2.17 27.36 -8.36
C GLN A 240 2.79 26.55 -7.21
N LYS A 241 2.11 25.50 -6.72
CA LYS A 241 2.57 24.66 -5.61
C LYS A 241 3.26 23.36 -6.04
N GLY A 242 3.16 22.96 -7.31
CA GLY A 242 3.89 21.80 -7.85
C GLY A 242 3.52 20.45 -7.25
N ASP A 243 2.34 20.28 -6.68
CA ASP A 243 1.89 19.12 -5.89
C ASP A 243 0.68 18.40 -6.51
N GLY A 244 0.60 18.39 -7.84
CA GLY A 244 -0.45 17.69 -8.60
C GLY A 244 -1.88 18.17 -8.36
N ARG A 245 -2.07 19.34 -7.72
CA ARG A 245 -3.39 19.90 -7.39
C ARG A 245 -4.17 20.40 -8.61
N VAL A 246 -5.49 20.20 -8.59
CA VAL A 246 -6.43 20.58 -9.67
C VAL A 246 -7.51 21.53 -9.18
N CYS A 247 -8.15 22.26 -10.09
CA CYS A 247 -9.19 23.23 -9.78
C CYS A 247 -10.58 22.59 -9.73
N VAL A 248 -11.06 22.32 -8.52
CA VAL A 248 -12.35 21.64 -8.30
C VAL A 248 -13.47 22.66 -8.11
N ARG A 249 -14.56 22.52 -8.87
CA ARG A 249 -15.78 23.32 -8.74
C ARG A 249 -16.95 22.47 -8.26
N LEU A 250 -17.66 22.94 -7.25
CA LEU A 250 -18.90 22.31 -6.82
C LEU A 250 -20.10 22.89 -7.58
N GLY A 251 -21.07 22.05 -7.93
CA GLY A 251 -22.47 22.45 -8.12
C GLY A 251 -22.80 23.62 -9.06
N GLY A 252 -21.97 23.97 -10.05
CA GLY A 252 -22.20 25.11 -10.95
C GLY A 252 -21.64 26.45 -10.44
N GLU A 253 -20.80 26.43 -9.40
CA GLU A 253 -20.02 27.58 -8.96
C GLU A 253 -18.98 27.99 -10.02
N THR A 254 -18.79 29.30 -10.17
CA THR A 254 -17.83 29.86 -11.14
C THR A 254 -16.39 29.76 -10.66
N GLN A 255 -16.19 29.89 -9.34
CA GLN A 255 -14.93 29.78 -8.62
C GLN A 255 -14.81 28.37 -8.04
N GLY A 256 -13.59 27.82 -8.08
CA GLY A 256 -13.27 26.52 -7.49
C GLY A 256 -12.20 26.63 -6.38
N LEU A 257 -11.81 25.48 -5.85
CA LEU A 257 -10.71 25.32 -4.90
C LEU A 257 -9.61 24.44 -5.50
N CYS A 258 -8.35 24.82 -5.30
CA CYS A 258 -7.21 24.00 -5.71
C CYS A 258 -6.96 22.87 -4.69
N ILE A 259 -7.22 21.62 -5.07
CA ILE A 259 -7.11 20.44 -4.19
C ILE A 259 -6.03 19.47 -4.72
N PRO A 260 -5.04 19.07 -3.91
CA PRO A 260 -4.09 18.00 -4.24
C PRO A 260 -4.82 16.71 -4.61
N THR A 261 -4.47 16.13 -5.76
CA THR A 261 -5.18 14.96 -6.29
C THR A 261 -4.99 13.71 -5.42
N TRP A 262 -3.84 13.59 -4.75
CA TRP A 262 -3.52 12.47 -3.84
C TRP A 262 -4.33 12.46 -2.53
N PHE A 263 -5.00 13.56 -2.14
CA PHE A 263 -5.85 13.57 -0.95
C PHE A 263 -7.05 12.64 -1.11
N GLY A 264 -7.28 11.78 -0.13
CA GLY A 264 -8.46 10.93 0.01
C GLY A 264 -8.39 10.09 1.28
N ILE A 265 -9.11 8.97 1.28
CA ILE A 265 -9.33 8.08 2.42
C ILE A 265 -8.73 6.67 2.21
N CYS A 266 -7.53 6.59 1.62
CA CYS A 266 -6.77 5.34 1.42
C CYS A 266 -6.50 4.62 2.76
N HIS A 267 -6.19 5.37 3.82
CA HIS A 267 -6.02 4.89 5.20
C HIS A 267 -7.25 4.19 5.78
N ALA A 268 -8.45 4.43 5.21
CA ALA A 268 -9.70 3.83 5.65
C ALA A 268 -10.09 2.65 4.74
N TRP A 269 -9.79 2.72 3.43
CA TRP A 269 -10.03 1.61 2.51
C TRP A 269 -9.11 0.43 2.84
N ALA A 270 -7.81 0.68 3.06
CA ALA A 270 -6.85 -0.37 3.35
C ALA A 270 -7.30 -1.28 4.53
N PRO A 271 -7.59 -0.79 5.75
CA PRO A 271 -8.09 -1.64 6.85
C PRO A 271 -9.49 -2.22 6.58
N ALA A 272 -10.39 -1.52 5.89
CA ALA A 272 -11.68 -2.08 5.49
C ALA A 272 -11.50 -3.30 4.58
N SER A 273 -10.55 -3.25 3.65
CA SER A 273 -10.23 -4.36 2.75
C SER A 273 -9.55 -5.56 3.41
N LEU A 274 -8.86 -5.34 4.54
CA LEU A 274 -8.24 -6.39 5.36
C LEU A 274 -9.24 -7.09 6.30
N LEU A 275 -10.23 -6.34 6.79
CA LEU A 275 -11.11 -6.77 7.88
C LEU A 275 -12.53 -7.12 7.45
N GLU A 276 -13.07 -6.52 6.39
CA GLU A 276 -14.42 -6.80 5.88
C GLU A 276 -14.40 -7.81 4.72
N PRO A 277 -15.39 -8.70 4.60
CA PRO A 277 -15.59 -9.45 3.37
C PRO A 277 -15.84 -8.48 2.20
N GLU A 278 -15.55 -8.91 0.98
CA GLU A 278 -15.93 -8.13 -0.20
C GLU A 278 -17.45 -8.22 -0.44
N PRO A 279 -18.13 -7.11 -0.77
CA PRO A 279 -19.49 -7.18 -1.31
C PRO A 279 -19.44 -7.79 -2.72
N ASN A 280 -20.20 -8.85 -2.96
CA ASN A 280 -20.11 -9.62 -4.22
C ASN A 280 -21.16 -9.21 -5.26
N CYS A 281 -22.38 -8.95 -4.80
CA CYS A 281 -23.56 -8.71 -5.64
C CYS A 281 -24.20 -7.34 -5.37
N ALA A 282 -24.96 -6.85 -6.35
CA ALA A 282 -25.86 -5.72 -6.14
C ALA A 282 -27.04 -6.14 -5.25
N VAL A 283 -27.49 -5.24 -4.37
CA VAL A 283 -28.58 -5.47 -3.41
C VAL A 283 -29.58 -4.32 -3.47
N GLU A 284 -30.85 -4.64 -3.22
CA GLU A 284 -31.90 -3.62 -3.11
C GLU A 284 -32.30 -3.45 -1.64
N TYR A 285 -32.30 -2.22 -1.15
CA TYR A 285 -32.76 -1.87 0.19
C TYR A 285 -33.64 -0.63 0.12
N ASN A 286 -34.88 -0.73 0.62
CA ASN A 286 -35.89 0.33 0.58
C ASN A 286 -36.07 0.98 -0.82
N GLY A 287 -36.06 0.17 -1.88
CA GLY A 287 -36.24 0.64 -3.27
C GLY A 287 -35.00 1.31 -3.88
N VAL A 288 -33.83 1.20 -3.25
CA VAL A 288 -32.55 1.71 -3.76
C VAL A 288 -31.58 0.55 -4.01
N THR A 289 -31.05 0.45 -5.23
CA THR A 289 -30.03 -0.54 -5.59
C THR A 289 -28.62 -0.05 -5.26
N PHE A 290 -27.97 -0.73 -4.34
CA PHE A 290 -26.55 -0.58 -4.01
C PHE A 290 -25.74 -1.60 -4.81
N GLN A 291 -24.76 -1.13 -5.56
CA GLN A 291 -23.75 -1.95 -6.20
C GLN A 291 -22.63 -2.27 -5.20
N PRO A 292 -21.86 -3.35 -5.40
CA PRO A 292 -20.64 -3.61 -4.62
C PRO A 292 -19.73 -2.39 -4.43
N MET A 293 -19.51 -1.60 -5.48
CA MET A 293 -18.68 -0.40 -5.38
C MET A 293 -19.31 0.71 -4.50
N ASP A 294 -20.64 0.83 -4.44
CA ASP A 294 -21.30 1.75 -3.49
C ASP A 294 -21.07 1.29 -2.04
N ILE A 295 -21.09 -0.02 -1.79
CA ILE A 295 -20.88 -0.58 -0.45
C ILE A 295 -19.40 -0.43 -0.04
N LYS A 296 -18.45 -0.64 -0.96
CA LYS A 296 -17.03 -0.32 -0.75
C LYS A 296 -16.83 1.16 -0.38
N ALA A 297 -17.56 2.07 -1.03
CA ALA A 297 -17.57 3.50 -0.69
C ALA A 297 -18.02 3.74 0.77
N LEU A 298 -19.21 3.25 1.11
CA LEU A 298 -19.81 3.46 2.42
C LEU A 298 -19.00 2.80 3.55
N LEU A 299 -18.37 1.64 3.31
CA LEU A 299 -17.45 1.02 4.26
C LEU A 299 -16.21 1.89 4.47
N THR A 300 -15.62 2.42 3.40
CA THR A 300 -14.43 3.27 3.50
C THR A 300 -14.73 4.54 4.30
N GLU A 301 -15.85 5.22 4.01
CA GLU A 301 -16.28 6.41 4.76
C GLU A 301 -16.60 6.11 6.24
N VAL A 302 -17.15 4.92 6.54
CA VAL A 302 -17.30 4.48 7.94
C VAL A 302 -15.94 4.32 8.61
N TYR A 303 -14.97 3.69 7.95
CA TYR A 303 -13.65 3.43 8.53
C TYR A 303 -12.84 4.73 8.75
N ASP A 304 -13.09 5.80 8.00
CA ASP A 304 -12.53 7.13 8.29
C ASP A 304 -13.14 7.75 9.56
N GLY A 305 -14.47 7.83 9.61
CA GLY A 305 -15.20 8.42 10.74
C GLY A 305 -15.28 7.55 12.00
N ALA A 306 -14.72 6.34 11.97
CA ALA A 306 -14.72 5.39 13.09
C ALA A 306 -13.40 5.39 13.84
N LYS A 307 -13.47 5.46 15.18
CA LYS A 307 -12.29 5.42 16.06
C LYS A 307 -11.72 4.01 16.19
N ILE A 308 -11.01 3.56 15.15
CA ILE A 308 -10.35 2.25 15.11
C ILE A 308 -9.00 2.34 15.81
N ALA A 309 -8.75 1.46 16.77
CA ALA A 309 -7.44 1.33 17.41
C ALA A 309 -6.43 0.69 16.44
N THR A 310 -5.24 1.29 16.30
CA THR A 310 -4.16 0.73 15.46
C THR A 310 -2.97 0.23 16.27
N VAL A 311 -2.12 -0.57 15.62
CA VAL A 311 -0.72 -0.83 16.00
C VAL A 311 0.14 -0.12 14.96
N PHE A 312 0.71 1.03 15.30
CA PHE A 312 1.48 1.85 14.36
C PHE A 312 2.99 1.76 14.64
N THR A 313 3.78 1.47 13.61
CA THR A 313 5.24 1.24 13.67
C THR A 313 5.96 1.96 12.54
N GLY A 314 7.18 2.46 12.78
CA GLY A 314 7.74 3.57 12.00
C GLY A 314 7.18 4.94 12.44
N ALA A 315 7.50 5.99 11.69
CA ALA A 315 7.02 7.36 11.91
C ALA A 315 6.39 7.89 10.62
N ARG A 316 6.30 9.21 10.44
CA ARG A 316 5.95 9.80 9.14
C ARG A 316 6.98 10.86 8.82
N PHE A 317 7.53 10.82 7.61
CA PHE A 317 8.41 11.86 7.14
C PHE A 317 7.61 13.04 6.57
N PHE A 318 7.59 14.16 7.29
CA PHE A 318 6.94 15.39 6.84
C PHE A 318 7.93 16.27 6.06
N ASN A 319 8.26 15.89 4.82
CA ASN A 319 9.33 16.50 4.00
C ASN A 319 9.37 18.05 4.08
N PRO A 320 10.26 18.63 4.92
CA PRO A 320 10.40 20.07 5.05
C PRO A 320 11.45 20.58 4.07
N ALA A 321 11.23 21.79 3.55
CA ALA A 321 12.11 22.42 2.57
C ALA A 321 13.61 22.35 2.96
N GLY A 322 14.38 21.51 2.24
CA GLY A 322 15.83 21.37 2.41
C GLY A 322 16.33 20.16 3.21
N ALA A 323 15.47 19.18 3.56
CA ALA A 323 15.86 18.02 4.38
C ALA A 323 16.62 16.89 3.66
N ASP A 324 16.75 16.92 2.32
CA ASP A 324 17.38 15.88 1.48
C ASP A 324 18.92 15.78 1.62
N THR A 325 19.46 15.93 2.83
CA THR A 325 20.90 15.72 3.08
C THR A 325 21.17 14.25 3.40
N THR A 326 22.22 13.71 2.79
CA THR A 326 22.70 12.34 3.00
C THR A 326 24.07 12.34 3.66
N ASP A 327 24.39 11.26 4.38
CA ASP A 327 25.74 11.00 4.85
C ASP A 327 26.64 10.50 3.70
N LYS A 328 27.93 10.27 3.98
CA LYS A 328 28.90 9.80 2.97
C LYS A 328 28.59 8.42 2.36
N TYR A 329 27.56 7.72 2.86
CA TYR A 329 27.10 6.43 2.37
C TYR A 329 25.77 6.54 1.60
N GLY A 330 25.24 7.75 1.41
CA GLY A 330 23.97 7.98 0.71
C GLY A 330 22.73 7.79 1.57
N ARG A 331 22.88 7.50 2.88
CA ARG A 331 21.73 7.37 3.81
C ARG A 331 21.28 8.76 4.25
N PHE A 332 19.98 8.99 4.40
CA PHE A 332 19.49 10.28 4.91
C PHE A 332 20.05 10.60 6.30
N THR A 333 20.43 11.85 6.54
CA THR A 333 20.87 12.28 7.86
C THR A 333 19.70 12.33 8.83
N ASP A 334 18.52 12.74 8.35
CA ASP A 334 17.28 12.73 9.11
C ASP A 334 16.98 11.32 9.66
N ALA A 335 16.53 11.28 10.91
CA ALA A 335 16.17 10.04 11.58
C ALA A 335 14.78 9.53 11.16
N SER A 336 13.89 10.45 10.76
CA SER A 336 12.50 10.18 10.37
C SER A 336 12.34 9.71 8.93
N ARG A 337 13.38 9.83 8.08
CA ARG A 337 13.43 9.19 6.75
C ARG A 337 14.28 7.91 6.73
N ARG A 338 14.42 7.27 7.89
CA ARG A 338 15.09 5.97 8.09
C ARG A 338 14.32 5.15 9.12
N ASP A 339 13.12 5.60 9.47
CA ASP A 339 12.29 5.14 10.57
C ASP A 339 11.87 3.68 10.44
N LEU A 340 11.36 3.26 9.27
CA LEU A 340 11.17 1.83 8.99
C LEU A 340 12.49 1.18 8.55
N GLY A 341 13.27 0.73 9.54
CA GLY A 341 14.48 -0.06 9.28
C GLY A 341 14.16 -1.41 8.58
N PRO A 342 14.96 -1.85 7.60
CA PRO A 342 14.64 -3.05 6.80
C PRO A 342 14.65 -4.35 7.62
N GLY A 343 15.50 -4.42 8.66
CA GLY A 343 15.48 -5.53 9.62
C GLY A 343 14.14 -5.65 10.35
N PHE A 344 13.53 -4.51 10.71
CA PHE A 344 12.19 -4.50 11.28
C PHE A 344 11.14 -4.85 10.23
N MET A 345 11.17 -4.27 9.02
CA MET A 345 10.22 -4.60 7.96
C MET A 345 10.20 -6.10 7.65
N HIS A 346 11.38 -6.72 7.50
CA HIS A 346 11.52 -8.16 7.22
C HIS A 346 10.88 -9.01 8.34
N VAL A 347 11.20 -8.71 9.61
CA VAL A 347 10.62 -9.40 10.77
C VAL A 347 9.10 -9.17 10.83
N ALA A 348 8.63 -7.95 10.69
CA ALA A 348 7.21 -7.58 10.82
C ALA A 348 6.35 -8.28 9.76
N LEU A 349 6.75 -8.26 8.48
CA LEU A 349 6.04 -8.95 7.40
C LEU A 349 6.07 -10.46 7.57
N ALA A 350 7.24 -11.03 7.85
CA ALA A 350 7.41 -12.48 7.93
C ALA A 350 6.67 -13.11 9.13
N ASN A 351 6.56 -12.38 10.24
CA ASN A 351 5.74 -12.80 11.38
C ASN A 351 4.25 -12.55 11.14
N THR A 352 3.85 -11.34 10.74
CA THR A 352 2.42 -10.98 10.60
C THR A 352 1.71 -11.83 9.56
N ILE A 353 2.27 -11.89 8.35
CA ILE A 353 1.67 -12.62 7.22
C ILE A 353 2.01 -14.11 7.31
N GLY A 354 3.26 -14.44 7.64
CA GLY A 354 3.76 -15.82 7.63
C GLY A 354 3.45 -16.68 8.87
N ARG A 355 3.24 -16.08 10.05
CA ARG A 355 2.99 -16.82 11.31
C ARG A 355 1.62 -16.53 11.93
N PHE A 356 1.16 -15.29 11.88
CA PHE A 356 -0.04 -14.87 12.62
C PHE A 356 -1.32 -14.81 11.79
N ASN A 357 -1.24 -15.12 10.49
CA ASN A 357 -2.37 -15.08 9.56
C ASN A 357 -3.13 -13.73 9.60
N ALA A 358 -2.38 -12.65 9.71
CA ALA A 358 -2.85 -11.27 9.64
C ALA A 358 -2.19 -10.58 8.44
N SER A 359 -2.56 -9.33 8.18
CA SER A 359 -1.80 -8.48 7.25
C SER A 359 -1.66 -7.06 7.79
N VAL A 360 -0.95 -6.24 7.02
CA VAL A 360 -0.55 -4.88 7.37
C VAL A 360 -1.03 -3.90 6.31
N VAL A 361 -1.16 -2.64 6.71
CA VAL A 361 -1.18 -1.50 5.82
C VAL A 361 0.23 -0.92 5.77
N LEU A 362 0.69 -0.55 4.58
CA LEU A 362 2.03 -0.04 4.31
C LEU A 362 1.91 1.30 3.57
N ASP A 363 2.73 2.29 3.93
CA ASP A 363 2.94 3.44 3.05
C ASP A 363 3.90 3.03 1.93
N VAL A 364 3.45 3.05 0.69
CA VAL A 364 4.25 2.57 -0.46
C VAL A 364 5.09 3.68 -1.11
N SER A 365 4.88 4.93 -0.68
CA SER A 365 5.64 6.13 -1.04
C SER A 365 6.72 6.45 -0.01
N ALA A 366 7.87 6.95 -0.50
CA ALA A 366 9.00 7.45 0.30
C ALA A 366 9.08 8.99 0.26
N GLY A 367 7.93 9.66 0.19
CA GLY A 367 7.78 11.05 -0.21
C GLY A 367 6.88 11.87 0.72
N ALA A 368 6.48 13.08 0.29
CA ALA A 368 5.59 13.94 1.08
C ALA A 368 4.12 13.48 1.05
N GLU A 369 3.74 12.76 0.00
CA GLU A 369 2.43 12.10 -0.13
C GLU A 369 2.42 10.80 0.68
N VAL A 370 1.27 10.46 1.23
CA VAL A 370 1.04 9.24 2.04
C VAL A 370 0.05 8.35 1.31
N TRP A 371 0.51 7.15 0.91
CA TRP A 371 -0.27 6.19 0.13
C TRP A 371 -0.39 4.85 0.87
N ASN A 372 -1.43 4.76 1.71
CA ASN A 372 -1.74 3.55 2.47
C ASN A 372 -2.31 2.44 1.58
N GLN A 373 -1.55 1.34 1.42
CA GLN A 373 -1.99 0.20 0.63
C GLN A 373 -2.15 -1.06 1.52
N PRO A 374 -3.21 -1.87 1.31
CA PRO A 374 -3.39 -3.14 2.01
C PRO A 374 -2.45 -4.19 1.41
N VAL A 375 -1.48 -4.65 2.20
CA VAL A 375 -0.53 -5.69 1.77
C VAL A 375 -1.26 -7.02 1.64
N TYR A 376 -1.01 -7.74 0.54
CA TYR A 376 -1.48 -9.10 0.33
C TYR A 376 -0.38 -10.13 0.62
N SER A 377 0.85 -9.90 0.17
CA SER A 377 1.92 -10.89 0.26
C SER A 377 3.32 -10.28 0.35
N TYR A 378 4.27 -11.08 0.83
CA TYR A 378 5.70 -10.82 0.63
C TYR A 378 6.40 -12.09 0.12
N GLU A 379 7.50 -11.89 -0.60
CA GLU A 379 8.33 -12.95 -1.18
C GLU A 379 9.81 -12.52 -1.19
N VAL A 380 10.66 -13.27 -0.50
CA VAL A 380 12.12 -13.16 -0.56
C VAL A 380 12.59 -13.82 -1.85
N LEU A 381 12.92 -12.99 -2.84
CA LEU A 381 13.38 -13.41 -4.16
C LEU A 381 14.84 -13.90 -4.12
N THR A 382 15.68 -13.15 -3.42
CA THR A 382 17.13 -13.38 -3.31
C THR A 382 17.52 -13.32 -1.85
N LYS A 383 18.36 -14.26 -1.39
CA LYS A 383 19.10 -14.15 -0.13
C LYS A 383 20.53 -14.66 -0.28
N THR A 384 21.50 -13.86 0.14
CA THR A 384 22.94 -14.15 -0.01
C THR A 384 23.67 -13.80 1.29
N GLU A 385 24.28 -14.80 1.96
CA GLU A 385 25.12 -14.56 3.14
C GLU A 385 26.44 -13.88 2.72
N LEU A 386 26.86 -12.89 3.50
CA LEU A 386 28.06 -12.07 3.31
C LEU A 386 28.79 -11.95 4.66
N THR A 387 30.11 -11.74 4.66
CA THR A 387 30.78 -11.27 5.87
C THR A 387 30.53 -9.78 6.08
N PRO A 388 30.67 -9.24 7.30
CA PRO A 388 30.63 -7.79 7.53
C PRO A 388 31.66 -7.01 6.69
N SER A 389 32.84 -7.58 6.41
CA SER A 389 33.86 -6.91 5.57
C SER A 389 33.47 -6.91 4.09
N ASP A 390 32.90 -8.01 3.57
CA ASP A 390 32.38 -8.05 2.19
C ASP A 390 31.25 -7.03 1.99
N ALA A 391 30.29 -6.99 2.92
CA ALA A 391 29.18 -6.04 2.88
C ALA A 391 29.67 -4.57 2.97
N ALA A 392 30.64 -4.29 3.85
CA ALA A 392 31.26 -2.97 3.95
C ALA A 392 31.95 -2.54 2.66
N SER A 393 32.74 -3.43 2.06
CA SER A 393 33.52 -3.14 0.86
C SER A 393 32.63 -3.02 -0.38
N GLN A 394 31.61 -3.89 -0.51
CA GLN A 394 30.75 -3.95 -1.68
C GLN A 394 29.72 -2.82 -1.74
N TYR A 395 29.11 -2.45 -0.60
CA TYR A 395 27.98 -1.51 -0.57
C TYR A 395 28.35 -0.11 -0.06
N PHE A 396 29.43 0.03 0.72
CA PHE A 396 29.78 1.28 1.39
C PHE A 396 31.21 1.77 1.15
N GLY A 397 32.03 0.98 0.42
CA GLY A 397 33.41 1.32 0.10
C GLY A 397 34.38 1.30 1.30
N GLU A 398 34.00 0.66 2.41
CA GLU A 398 34.75 0.63 3.67
C GLU A 398 35.39 -0.74 3.92
N PRO A 399 36.55 -0.82 4.60
CA PRO A 399 37.17 -2.10 4.94
C PRO A 399 36.45 -2.87 6.06
N ALA A 400 35.64 -2.18 6.87
CA ALA A 400 34.92 -2.73 8.02
C ALA A 400 33.51 -2.13 8.09
N TYR A 401 32.52 -2.93 8.53
CA TYR A 401 31.13 -2.53 8.55
C TYR A 401 30.89 -1.41 9.59
N PRO A 402 30.44 -0.21 9.18
CA PRO A 402 30.45 0.97 10.04
C PRO A 402 29.19 1.15 10.90
N PHE A 403 28.11 0.38 10.66
CA PHE A 403 26.79 0.69 11.23
C PHE A 403 26.44 -0.13 12.47
N ASN A 404 26.85 -1.40 12.51
CA ASN A 404 26.59 -2.28 13.64
C ASN A 404 27.77 -3.22 13.93
N ARG A 405 28.54 -2.90 14.98
CA ARG A 405 29.67 -3.71 15.48
C ARG A 405 29.27 -5.08 16.05
N ASP A 406 27.99 -5.26 16.38
CA ASP A 406 27.49 -6.51 16.93
C ASP A 406 27.06 -7.50 15.83
N ALA A 407 26.88 -7.03 14.59
CA ALA A 407 26.71 -7.88 13.42
C ALA A 407 27.93 -8.79 13.21
N LYS A 408 27.72 -10.11 13.26
CA LYS A 408 28.74 -11.15 13.02
C LYS A 408 28.59 -11.78 11.63
N ARG A 409 27.37 -11.75 11.08
CA ARG A 409 27.05 -12.13 9.71
C ARG A 409 26.21 -11.04 9.07
N MET A 410 26.25 -10.97 7.75
CA MET A 410 25.39 -10.11 6.95
C MET A 410 24.59 -10.97 5.97
N MET A 411 23.41 -10.51 5.57
CA MET A 411 22.65 -11.15 4.50
C MET A 411 22.08 -10.11 3.56
N TYR A 412 22.50 -10.11 2.30
CA TYR A 412 21.82 -9.36 1.26
C TYR A 412 20.49 -10.01 0.93
N VAL A 413 19.42 -9.23 0.88
CA VAL A 413 18.05 -9.68 0.66
C VAL A 413 17.37 -8.80 -0.38
N GLU A 414 16.68 -9.44 -1.31
CA GLU A 414 15.68 -8.80 -2.17
C GLU A 414 14.30 -9.36 -1.79
N THR A 415 13.37 -8.49 -1.40
CA THR A 415 12.00 -8.89 -1.04
C THR A 415 10.99 -8.13 -1.87
N ARG A 416 10.15 -8.87 -2.59
CA ARG A 416 8.94 -8.31 -3.17
C ARG A 416 7.88 -8.19 -2.09
N VAL A 417 7.31 -7.01 -1.90
CA VAL A 417 6.05 -6.83 -1.19
C VAL A 417 4.97 -6.56 -2.23
N SER A 418 3.79 -7.15 -2.07
CA SER A 418 2.67 -6.96 -3.00
C SER A 418 1.42 -6.54 -2.26
N TRP A 419 0.72 -5.57 -2.82
CA TRP A 419 -0.45 -4.92 -2.27
C TRP A 419 -1.52 -4.74 -3.34
N MET A 420 -2.73 -4.38 -2.92
CA MET A 420 -3.80 -4.02 -3.85
C MET A 420 -3.70 -2.54 -4.20
N LYS A 421 -3.89 -2.18 -5.47
CA LYS A 421 -3.99 -0.79 -5.94
C LYS A 421 -5.43 -0.39 -6.23
N GLU A 422 -5.62 0.89 -6.52
CA GLU A 422 -6.93 1.49 -6.64
C GLU A 422 -7.68 1.14 -7.94
N THR A 423 -9.00 1.09 -7.85
CA THR A 423 -9.92 0.89 -8.98
C THR A 423 -11.34 1.38 -8.66
N PHE A 424 -12.10 1.77 -9.68
CA PHE A 424 -13.55 1.97 -9.58
C PHE A 424 -14.35 0.77 -10.14
N GLU A 425 -13.69 -0.36 -10.39
CA GLU A 425 -14.34 -1.54 -10.93
C GLU A 425 -15.34 -2.16 -9.93
N ASN A 426 -16.55 -2.41 -10.43
CA ASN A 426 -17.66 -2.95 -9.67
C ASN A 426 -17.70 -4.49 -9.69
N GLY A 427 -18.23 -5.07 -8.61
CA GLY A 427 -18.37 -6.52 -8.41
C GLY A 427 -17.53 -7.05 -7.25
N GLY A 428 -17.74 -8.32 -6.90
CA GLY A 428 -16.81 -9.10 -6.07
C GLY A 428 -15.59 -9.51 -6.89
N LEU A 429 -14.52 -8.73 -6.83
CA LEU A 429 -13.31 -8.90 -7.64
C LEU A 429 -12.45 -10.07 -7.13
N VAL A 430 -12.45 -10.34 -5.83
CA VAL A 430 -11.77 -11.49 -5.22
C VAL A 430 -12.47 -12.79 -5.63
N VAL A 431 -13.80 -12.89 -5.46
CA VAL A 431 -14.54 -14.12 -5.79
C VAL A 431 -14.61 -14.40 -7.29
N SER A 432 -14.56 -13.37 -8.14
CA SER A 432 -14.50 -13.51 -9.60
C SER A 432 -13.09 -13.76 -10.14
N GLY A 433 -12.06 -13.77 -9.29
CA GLY A 433 -10.67 -13.96 -9.68
C GLY A 433 -10.06 -12.77 -10.45
N ARG A 434 -10.70 -11.59 -10.39
CA ARG A 434 -10.25 -10.35 -11.05
C ARG A 434 -9.33 -9.51 -10.18
N ALA A 435 -9.43 -9.59 -8.84
CA ALA A 435 -8.60 -8.83 -7.92
C ALA A 435 -7.08 -8.87 -8.23
N PRO A 436 -6.47 -9.99 -8.68
CA PRO A 436 -5.06 -10.01 -9.08
C PRO A 436 -4.65 -9.02 -10.19
N THR A 437 -5.57 -8.52 -11.04
CA THR A 437 -5.24 -7.47 -12.03
C THR A 437 -5.00 -6.11 -11.38
N TYR A 438 -5.39 -5.97 -10.12
CA TYR A 438 -5.17 -4.81 -9.25
C TYR A 438 -4.15 -5.12 -8.16
N MET A 439 -3.35 -6.18 -8.30
CA MET A 439 -2.19 -6.40 -7.44
C MET A 439 -0.97 -5.71 -8.06
N GLU A 440 -0.26 -4.94 -7.25
CA GLU A 440 1.03 -4.36 -7.57
C GLU A 440 2.08 -4.91 -6.61
N GLY A 441 3.37 -4.83 -6.95
CA GLY A 441 4.40 -5.26 -6.01
C GLY A 441 5.82 -4.87 -6.39
N LYS A 442 6.47 -4.23 -5.42
CA LYS A 442 7.78 -3.58 -5.48
C LYS A 442 8.84 -4.42 -4.78
N VAL A 443 10.06 -4.41 -5.31
CA VAL A 443 11.20 -5.15 -4.76
C VAL A 443 12.06 -4.20 -3.95
N TYR A 444 12.16 -4.45 -2.64
CA TYR A 444 13.06 -3.72 -1.76
C TYR A 444 14.37 -4.49 -1.56
N LYS A 445 15.49 -3.77 -1.56
CA LYS A 445 16.86 -4.30 -1.48
C LYS A 445 17.53 -3.81 -0.20
N TYR A 446 18.03 -4.74 0.60
CA TYR A 446 18.62 -4.42 1.91
C TYR A 446 19.64 -5.45 2.37
N LEU A 447 20.45 -5.05 3.34
CA LEU A 447 21.30 -5.92 4.14
C LEU A 447 20.61 -6.16 5.47
N LEU A 448 20.51 -7.42 5.90
CA LEU A 448 20.22 -7.79 7.29
C LEU A 448 21.52 -7.94 8.06
N GLU A 449 21.55 -7.36 9.26
CA GLU A 449 22.61 -7.53 10.25
C GLU A 449 22.23 -8.70 11.15
N LEU A 450 23.11 -9.69 11.34
CA LEU A 450 22.79 -10.90 12.10
C LEU A 450 23.84 -11.22 13.17
N ASP A 451 23.41 -11.85 14.25
CA ASP A 451 24.31 -12.48 15.24
C ASP A 451 24.90 -13.81 14.72
N ASP A 452 25.79 -14.42 15.51
CA ASP A 452 26.39 -15.73 15.19
C ASP A 452 25.36 -16.85 15.01
N ALA A 453 24.18 -16.71 15.64
CA ALA A 453 23.07 -17.66 15.64
C ALA A 453 22.02 -17.39 14.56
N TYR A 454 22.24 -16.43 13.66
CA TYR A 454 21.32 -15.99 12.59
C TYR A 454 20.05 -15.25 13.05
N ASN A 455 20.05 -14.67 14.25
CA ASN A 455 18.99 -13.74 14.67
C ASN A 455 19.25 -12.35 14.08
N ILE A 456 18.21 -11.72 13.56
CA ILE A 456 18.26 -10.37 13.00
C ILE A 456 18.50 -9.36 14.14
N LEU A 457 19.56 -8.56 13.98
CA LEU A 457 20.01 -7.48 14.87
C LEU A 457 19.76 -6.09 14.31
N GLY A 458 19.30 -5.99 13.06
CA GLY A 458 19.12 -4.72 12.34
C GLY A 458 19.23 -4.91 10.84
N GLY A 459 19.53 -3.84 10.13
CA GLY A 459 19.73 -3.85 8.69
C GLY A 459 19.78 -2.45 8.09
N GLU A 460 20.32 -2.38 6.88
CA GLU A 460 20.51 -1.14 6.11
C GLU A 460 19.94 -1.30 4.70
N TRP A 461 19.23 -0.27 4.22
CA TRP A 461 18.74 -0.23 2.85
C TRP A 461 19.92 -0.11 1.86
N VAL A 462 19.80 -0.67 0.65
CA VAL A 462 20.85 -0.56 -0.38
C VAL A 462 20.27 -0.34 -1.78
N GLY A 463 21.05 0.31 -2.66
CA GLY A 463 20.61 0.65 -4.00
C GLY A 463 19.46 1.67 -4.00
N GLU A 464 18.51 1.53 -4.92
CA GLU A 464 17.35 2.43 -5.05
C GLU A 464 16.51 2.48 -3.76
N SER A 465 16.42 1.35 -3.03
CA SER A 465 15.71 1.29 -1.76
C SER A 465 16.34 2.11 -0.63
N MET A 466 17.51 2.74 -0.81
CA MET A 466 18.01 3.76 0.12
C MET A 466 17.20 5.06 0.08
N ALA A 467 16.62 5.37 -1.09
CA ALA A 467 15.79 6.55 -1.31
C ALA A 467 14.29 6.22 -1.41
N ASP A 468 13.97 4.97 -1.74
CA ASP A 468 12.65 4.50 -2.10
C ASP A 468 12.24 3.23 -1.32
N HIS A 469 11.96 3.44 -0.03
CA HIS A 469 11.47 2.43 0.93
C HIS A 469 10.18 2.92 1.61
N PRO A 470 9.40 2.05 2.27
CA PRO A 470 8.25 2.49 3.06
C PRO A 470 8.69 3.34 4.25
N ASP A 471 7.91 4.35 4.63
CA ASP A 471 8.12 5.14 5.85
C ASP A 471 7.52 4.45 7.09
N PHE A 472 6.36 3.80 6.95
CA PHE A 472 5.70 3.14 8.07
C PHE A 472 4.82 1.95 7.69
N LEU A 473 4.54 1.14 8.72
CA LEU A 473 3.73 -0.06 8.68
C LEU A 473 2.76 -0.05 9.86
N TRP A 474 1.50 -0.41 9.64
CA TRP A 474 0.52 -0.47 10.72
C TRP A 474 -0.56 -1.54 10.53
N LEU A 475 -1.24 -1.88 11.62
CA LEU A 475 -2.32 -2.86 11.63
C LEU A 475 -3.58 -2.27 12.30
N PRO A 476 -4.78 -2.45 11.75
CA PRO A 476 -6.02 -2.21 12.50
C PRO A 476 -6.24 -3.34 13.52
N LYS A 477 -6.49 -3.00 14.80
CA LYS A 477 -6.70 -4.01 15.86
C LYS A 477 -8.04 -4.74 15.74
N ALA A 478 -9.06 -4.07 15.20
CA ALA A 478 -10.43 -4.58 15.08
C ALA A 478 -11.22 -3.82 14.03
N ARG A 479 -12.41 -4.32 13.67
CA ARG A 479 -13.45 -3.56 12.97
C ARG A 479 -13.99 -2.44 13.89
N PRO A 480 -14.64 -1.40 13.34
CA PRO A 480 -15.45 -0.47 14.14
C PRO A 480 -16.45 -1.18 15.06
N ASP A 481 -16.82 -0.54 16.17
CA ASP A 481 -17.93 -1.05 17.00
C ASP A 481 -19.23 -1.01 16.18
N ILE A 482 -20.06 -2.08 16.24
CA ILE A 482 -21.30 -2.19 15.46
C ILE A 482 -22.37 -1.13 15.79
N SER A 483 -22.20 -0.37 16.87
CA SER A 483 -23.03 0.80 17.21
C SER A 483 -22.51 2.13 16.63
N THR A 484 -21.33 2.14 15.99
CA THR A 484 -20.70 3.34 15.43
C THR A 484 -21.64 4.04 14.44
N VAL A 485 -21.83 5.33 14.69
CA VAL A 485 -22.39 6.30 13.74
C VAL A 485 -21.32 7.39 13.61
N THR A 486 -20.86 7.66 12.39
CA THR A 486 -19.86 8.71 12.14
C THR A 486 -20.46 10.11 12.32
N GLU A 487 -19.60 11.13 12.37
CA GLU A 487 -20.03 12.54 12.48
C GLU A 487 -20.98 13.00 11.36
N ILE A 488 -20.86 12.43 10.15
CA ILE A 488 -21.75 12.69 9.01
C ILE A 488 -23.07 11.89 9.06
N GLY A 489 -23.33 11.14 10.15
CA GLY A 489 -24.54 10.32 10.32
C GLY A 489 -24.52 8.96 9.64
N LEU A 490 -23.36 8.48 9.16
CA LEU A 490 -23.24 7.17 8.51
C LEU A 490 -23.17 6.05 9.57
N SER A 491 -24.16 5.16 9.58
CA SER A 491 -24.28 4.08 10.58
C SER A 491 -23.56 2.83 10.09
N TYR A 492 -22.53 2.39 10.81
CA TYR A 492 -21.81 1.16 10.47
C TYR A 492 -22.74 -0.07 10.48
N ARG A 493 -23.73 -0.11 11.39
CA ARG A 493 -24.76 -1.16 11.39
C ARG A 493 -25.53 -1.21 10.07
N ASN A 494 -25.92 -0.06 9.53
CA ASN A 494 -26.69 0.02 8.30
C ASN A 494 -25.82 -0.41 7.09
N VAL A 495 -24.57 0.05 7.04
CA VAL A 495 -23.61 -0.35 6.01
C VAL A 495 -23.30 -1.86 6.10
N ARG A 496 -23.16 -2.41 7.31
CA ARG A 496 -22.99 -3.85 7.55
C ARG A 496 -24.19 -4.68 7.08
N THR A 497 -25.43 -4.20 7.27
CA THR A 497 -26.62 -4.86 6.69
C THR A 497 -26.51 -4.96 5.16
N LEU A 498 -26.16 -3.87 4.48
CA LEU A 498 -25.97 -3.87 3.02
C LEU A 498 -24.82 -4.80 2.59
N LEU A 499 -23.71 -4.78 3.32
CA LEU A 499 -22.56 -5.64 3.06
C LEU A 499 -22.93 -7.12 3.24
N ASP A 500 -23.60 -7.50 4.33
CA ASP A 500 -23.98 -8.88 4.57
C ASP A 500 -24.89 -9.40 3.46
N MET A 501 -25.92 -8.63 3.06
CA MET A 501 -26.76 -8.93 1.90
C MET A 501 -25.94 -9.09 0.61
N ALA A 502 -24.96 -8.22 0.38
CA ALA A 502 -24.14 -8.23 -0.84
C ALA A 502 -23.10 -9.35 -0.85
N THR A 503 -22.64 -9.80 0.31
CA THR A 503 -21.75 -10.95 0.47
C THR A 503 -22.52 -12.26 0.27
N SER A 504 -23.76 -12.37 0.77
CA SER A 504 -24.64 -13.54 0.53
C SER A 504 -25.43 -13.51 -0.79
N CYS A 505 -25.39 -12.39 -1.53
CA CYS A 505 -26.15 -12.18 -2.76
C CYS A 505 -27.67 -12.41 -2.56
N SER A 506 -28.23 -11.81 -1.51
CA SER A 506 -29.59 -12.05 -1.00
C SER A 506 -30.41 -10.78 -0.77
#